data_AF-A0A9D7PB59-F1
#
_entry.id   AF-A0A9D7PB59-F1
#
_cell.length_a   1.000
_cell.length_b   1.000
_cell.length_c   1.000
_cell.angle_alpha   90.00
_cell.angle_beta   90.00
_cell.angle_gamma   90.00
#
_symmetry.space_group_name_H-M   'P 1'
#
loop_
_entity.id
_entity.type
_entity.pdbx_description
1 polymer ?
#
loop_
_entity_poly.entity_id
_entity_poly.type
_entity_poly.pdbx_seq_one_letter_code
_entity_poly.pdbx_strand_id
1 'polypeptide(L)'
;MFKFSIPLGSLNPAAALQQLRSNLDDIKTVADFVAVPHVRDAAEAHLQGALRCSTPLTLIEAGHRLGFDAEVKLLTGRGAFEAFANYLTHSDPVEQAKGKALYDRSGVHRLAPAHLG
;
A
#
# COMPACT_ATOMS: atom_id res chain seq x y z
N MET A 1 -6.37 -10.19 2.41
CA MET A 1 -5.57 -9.10 1.80
C MET A 1 -6.33 -7.81 2.06
N PHE A 2 -5.58 -6.72 2.21
CA PHE A 2 -6.14 -5.42 2.56
C PHE A 2 -5.59 -4.37 1.61
N LYS A 3 -6.38 -3.34 1.34
CA LYS A 3 -5.87 -2.07 0.83
C LYS A 3 -5.91 -1.05 1.95
N PHE A 4 -4.99 -0.10 1.93
CA PHE A 4 -4.89 0.92 2.95
C PHE A 4 -4.58 2.29 2.34
N SER A 5 -5.04 3.34 3.03
CA SER A 5 -4.66 4.73 2.79
C SER A 5 -4.18 5.33 4.12
N ILE A 6 -2.96 5.87 4.14
CA ILE A 6 -2.36 6.53 5.30
C ILE A 6 -2.25 8.02 4.98
N PRO A 7 -3.02 8.91 5.63
CA PRO A 7 -2.86 10.34 5.47
C PRO A 7 -1.45 10.77 5.88
N LEU A 8 -0.75 11.52 5.03
CA LEU A 8 0.61 11.98 5.35
C LEU A 8 0.60 13.22 6.24
N GLY A 9 -0.39 14.10 6.09
CA GLY A 9 -0.39 15.40 6.79
C GLY A 9 0.91 16.18 6.49
N SER A 10 1.71 16.44 7.51
CA SER A 10 3.03 17.09 7.40
C SER A 10 4.21 16.11 7.25
N LEU A 11 3.96 14.80 7.26
CA LEU A 11 5.02 13.79 7.15
C LEU A 11 5.68 13.83 5.77
N ASN A 12 7.01 13.72 5.77
CA ASN A 12 7.75 13.53 4.53
C ASN A 12 7.36 12.16 3.91
N PRO A 13 6.96 12.12 2.62
CA PRO A 13 6.48 10.89 1.99
C PRO A 13 7.49 9.74 2.01
N ALA A 14 8.78 10.02 1.81
CA ALA A 14 9.83 9.01 1.82
C ALA A 14 10.08 8.48 3.24
N ALA A 15 10.03 9.36 4.25
CA ALA A 15 10.18 8.96 5.65
C ALA A 15 9.00 8.08 6.12
N ALA A 16 7.76 8.47 5.78
CA ALA A 16 6.57 7.68 6.11
C ALA A 16 6.62 6.29 5.47
N LEU A 17 7.05 6.20 4.21
CA LEU A 17 7.22 4.94 3.51
C LEU A 17 8.34 4.08 4.11
N GLN A 18 9.46 4.68 4.51
CA GLN A 18 10.54 3.98 5.19
C GLN A 18 10.08 3.43 6.55
N GLN A 19 9.33 4.22 7.32
CA GLN A 19 8.75 3.79 8.58
C GLN A 19 7.73 2.66 8.37
N LEU A 20 6.84 2.77 7.37
CA LEU A 20 5.92 1.69 7.02
C LEU A 20 6.68 0.39 6.71
N ARG A 21 7.76 0.47 5.92
CA ARG A 21 8.60 -0.69 5.63
C ARG A 21 9.18 -1.28 6.91
N SER A 22 9.76 -0.45 7.78
CA SER A 22 10.34 -0.88 9.05
C SER A 22 9.31 -1.53 9.97
N ASN A 23 8.08 -1.02 10.01
CA ASN A 23 7.01 -1.59 10.82
C ASN A 23 6.64 -3.00 10.34
N LEU A 24 6.71 -3.25 9.03
CA LEU A 24 6.28 -4.50 8.40
C LEU A 24 7.37 -5.57 8.27
N ASP A 25 8.65 -5.19 8.29
CA ASP A 25 9.79 -6.08 7.99
C ASP A 25 9.89 -7.28 8.95
N ASP A 26 9.59 -7.08 10.24
CA ASP A 26 9.67 -8.12 11.27
C ASP A 26 8.33 -8.83 11.55
N ILE A 27 7.26 -8.44 10.86
CA ILE A 27 5.93 -9.01 11.09
C ILE A 27 5.75 -10.29 10.29
N LYS A 28 5.93 -11.45 10.95
CA LYS A 28 5.73 -12.79 10.36
C LYS A 28 4.36 -13.02 9.71
N THR A 29 3.33 -12.26 10.12
CA THR A 29 1.97 -12.36 9.57
C THR A 29 1.80 -11.62 8.24
N VAL A 30 2.77 -10.81 7.82
CA VAL A 30 2.77 -10.06 6.56
C VAL A 30 3.62 -10.83 5.56
N ALA A 31 3.00 -11.31 4.50
CA ALA A 31 3.70 -12.04 3.44
C ALA A 31 4.28 -11.10 2.38
N ASP A 32 3.60 -9.98 2.14
CA ASP A 32 3.95 -9.03 1.10
C ASP A 32 3.21 -7.70 1.35
N PHE A 33 3.79 -6.58 0.94
CA PHE A 33 3.08 -5.29 0.87
C PHE A 33 3.54 -4.52 -0.35
N VAL A 34 2.71 -3.59 -0.80
CA VAL A 34 3.06 -2.59 -1.81
C VAL A 34 2.53 -1.24 -1.39
N ALA A 35 3.32 -0.18 -1.58
CA ALA A 35 2.89 1.19 -1.31
C ALA A 35 3.52 2.19 -2.28
N VAL A 36 2.75 3.24 -2.60
CA VAL A 36 3.17 4.40 -3.41
C VAL A 36 2.72 5.68 -2.69
N PRO A 37 3.58 6.70 -2.59
CA PRO A 37 3.16 8.02 -2.12
C PRO A 37 2.34 8.76 -3.18
N HIS A 38 1.07 8.99 -2.89
CA HIS A 38 0.14 9.76 -3.70
C HIS A 38 0.12 11.21 -3.20
N VAL A 39 0.92 12.07 -3.85
CA VAL A 39 1.11 13.48 -3.46
C VAL A 39 0.75 14.48 -4.57
N ARG A 40 0.25 13.98 -5.70
CA ARG A 40 -0.13 14.76 -6.89
C ARG A 40 -1.61 14.59 -7.26
N ASP A 41 -2.35 13.83 -6.47
CA ASP A 41 -3.78 13.67 -6.67
C ASP A 41 -4.52 14.95 -6.23
N ALA A 42 -5.77 15.12 -6.64
CA ALA A 42 -6.60 16.21 -6.12
C ALA A 42 -6.95 16.03 -4.63
N ALA A 43 -6.79 14.81 -4.10
CA ALA A 43 -6.95 14.49 -2.70
C ALA A 43 -5.72 14.90 -1.87
N GLU A 44 -5.88 14.94 -0.55
CA GLU A 44 -4.75 15.17 0.37
C GLU A 44 -3.65 14.11 0.19
N ALA A 45 -2.41 14.52 0.46
CA ALA A 45 -1.24 13.66 0.34
C ALA A 45 -1.37 12.42 1.25
N HIS A 46 -1.18 11.23 0.69
CA HIS A 46 -1.31 9.96 1.41
C HIS A 46 -0.36 8.89 0.85
N LEU A 47 -0.07 7.85 1.65
CA LEU A 47 0.46 6.59 1.12
C LEU A 47 -0.72 5.70 0.76
N GLN A 48 -0.77 5.27 -0.49
CA GLN A 48 -1.74 4.29 -0.96
C GLN A 48 -1.05 2.94 -1.13
N GLY A 49 -1.66 1.87 -0.64
CA GLY A 49 -1.03 0.57 -0.71
C GLY A 49 -1.94 -0.62 -0.44
N ALA A 50 -1.33 -1.80 -0.51
CA ALA A 50 -1.97 -3.05 -0.18
C ALA A 50 -1.07 -3.95 0.66
N LEU A 51 -1.70 -4.72 1.54
CA LEU A 51 -1.08 -5.66 2.47
C LEU A 51 -1.60 -7.07 2.20
N ARG A 52 -0.69 -8.01 1.96
CA ARG A 52 -0.99 -9.44 1.88
C ARG A 52 -0.45 -10.12 3.13
N CYS A 53 -1.32 -10.82 3.83
CA CYS A 53 -0.98 -11.52 5.06
C CYS A 53 -0.82 -13.00 4.81
N SER A 54 0.13 -13.64 5.50
CA SER A 54 0.33 -15.09 5.51
C SER A 54 -0.74 -15.81 6.35
N THR A 55 -1.31 -15.11 7.33
CA THR A 55 -2.40 -15.60 8.18
C THR A 55 -3.62 -14.66 8.07
N PRO A 56 -4.84 -15.16 8.32
CA PRO A 56 -6.02 -14.30 8.43
C PRO A 56 -5.82 -13.25 9.52
N LEU A 57 -6.22 -12.01 9.24
CA LEU A 57 -6.27 -10.90 10.19
C LEU A 57 -7.66 -10.25 10.09
N THR A 58 -8.08 -9.58 11.15
CA THR A 58 -9.17 -8.60 11.12
C THR A 58 -8.70 -7.27 10.52
N LEU A 59 -9.63 -6.38 10.19
CA LEU A 59 -9.31 -5.03 9.70
C LEU A 59 -8.50 -4.23 10.73
N ILE A 60 -8.87 -4.35 12.01
CA ILE A 60 -8.20 -3.65 13.12
C ILE A 60 -6.76 -4.14 13.26
N GLU A 61 -6.54 -5.45 13.25
CA GLU A 61 -5.19 -6.02 13.33
C GLU A 61 -4.33 -5.62 12.14
N ALA A 62 -4.91 -5.63 10.93
CA ALA A 62 -4.21 -5.17 9.74
C ALA A 62 -3.81 -3.69 9.85
N GLY A 63 -4.69 -2.82 10.34
CA GLY A 63 -4.38 -1.41 10.61
C GLY A 63 -3.27 -1.23 11.64
N HIS A 64 -3.35 -1.95 12.77
CA HIS A 64 -2.29 -1.92 13.79
C HIS A 64 -0.92 -2.32 13.23
N ARG A 65 -0.85 -3.27 12.28
CA ARG A 65 0.44 -3.66 11.66
C ARG A 65 1.08 -2.54 10.84
N LEU A 66 0.29 -1.60 10.30
CA LEU A 66 0.83 -0.48 9.53
C LEU A 66 1.61 0.48 10.44
N GLY A 67 1.22 0.59 11.71
CA GLY A 67 1.81 1.53 12.68
C GLY A 67 1.47 2.99 12.41
N PHE A 68 0.38 3.23 11.67
CA PHE A 68 -0.21 4.54 11.37
C PHE A 68 -1.71 4.51 11.63
N ASP A 69 -2.30 5.68 11.84
CA ASP A 69 -3.74 5.84 11.63
C ASP A 69 -4.02 5.74 10.13
N ALA A 70 -4.79 4.73 9.75
CA ALA A 70 -4.96 4.33 8.36
C ALA A 70 -6.39 3.87 8.10
N GLU A 71 -6.93 4.27 6.97
CA GLU A 71 -8.14 3.64 6.46
C GLU A 71 -7.77 2.29 5.88
N VAL A 72 -8.35 1.20 6.40
CA VAL A 72 -8.10 -0.17 5.92
C VAL A 72 -9.38 -0.80 5.42
N LYS A 73 -9.32 -1.40 4.22
CA LYS A 73 -10.45 -2.10 3.59
C LYS A 73 -10.02 -3.48 3.11
N LEU A 74 -10.96 -4.42 3.06
CA LEU A 74 -10.72 -5.72 2.45
C LEU A 74 -10.42 -5.55 0.96
N LEU A 75 -9.39 -6.24 0.49
CA LEU A 75 -9.08 -6.40 -0.92
C LEU A 75 -9.41 -7.85 -1.30
N THR A 76 -10.51 -8.02 -2.03
CA THR A 76 -11.12 -9.32 -2.32
C THR A 76 -10.99 -9.68 -3.79
N GLY A 77 -11.05 -10.99 -4.09
CA GLY A 77 -10.94 -11.51 -5.44
C GLY A 77 -9.58 -12.14 -5.74
N ARG A 78 -9.56 -13.05 -6.72
CA ARG A 78 -8.34 -13.71 -7.20
C ARG A 78 -7.48 -12.68 -7.95
N GLY A 79 -6.20 -12.59 -7.60
CA GLY A 79 -5.26 -11.63 -8.21
C GLY A 79 -5.51 -10.17 -7.84
N ALA A 80 -6.37 -9.89 -6.85
CA ALA A 80 -6.75 -8.52 -6.51
C ALA A 80 -5.58 -7.67 -6.00
N PHE A 81 -4.60 -8.28 -5.33
CA PHE A 81 -3.40 -7.59 -4.89
C PHE A 81 -2.51 -7.17 -6.06
N GLU A 82 -2.26 -8.06 -7.02
CA GLU A 82 -1.50 -7.74 -8.22
C GLU A 82 -2.21 -6.68 -9.07
N ALA A 83 -3.53 -6.80 -9.24
CA ALA A 83 -4.33 -5.80 -9.93
C ALA A 83 -4.25 -4.44 -9.24
N PHE A 84 -4.35 -4.41 -7.90
CA PHE A 84 -4.24 -3.18 -7.13
C PHE A 84 -2.83 -2.59 -7.17
N ALA A 85 -1.79 -3.42 -7.07
CA ALA A 85 -0.40 -3.01 -7.20
C ALA A 85 -0.13 -2.31 -8.55
N ASN A 86 -0.68 -2.85 -9.64
CA ASN A 86 -0.59 -2.22 -10.96
C ASN A 86 -1.34 -0.88 -11.00
N TYR A 87 -2.53 -0.85 -10.39
CA TYR A 87 -3.37 0.36 -10.30
C TYR A 87 -2.70 1.51 -9.54
N LEU A 88 -1.86 1.26 -8.53
CA LEU A 88 -1.22 2.31 -7.71
C LEU A 88 -0.46 3.36 -8.54
N THR A 89 0.05 2.97 -9.70
CA THR A 89 0.79 3.90 -10.57
C THR A 89 -0.11 4.75 -11.47
N HIS A 90 -1.39 4.39 -11.57
CA HIS A 90 -2.35 4.92 -12.54
C HIS A 90 -1.82 4.87 -14.00
N SER A 91 -0.94 3.93 -14.31
CA SER A 91 -0.29 3.85 -15.62
C SER A 91 -1.17 3.26 -16.73
N ASP A 92 -2.34 2.71 -16.38
CA ASP A 92 -3.25 2.19 -17.37
C ASP A 92 -4.07 3.30 -18.06
N PRO A 93 -4.46 3.12 -19.34
CA PRO A 93 -5.19 4.13 -20.10
C PRO A 93 -6.54 4.53 -19.50
N VAL A 94 -7.19 3.64 -18.74
CA VAL A 94 -8.51 3.90 -18.16
C VAL A 94 -8.40 4.92 -17.02
N GLU A 95 -7.39 4.79 -16.16
CA GLU A 95 -7.14 5.75 -15.09
C GLU A 95 -6.57 7.08 -15.61
N GLN A 96 -5.77 7.04 -16.69
CA GLN A 96 -5.34 8.25 -17.38
C GLN A 96 -6.50 9.01 -18.02
N ALA A 97 -7.48 8.30 -18.62
CA ALA A 97 -8.69 8.91 -19.16
C ALA A 97 -9.56 9.59 -18.09
N LYS A 98 -9.42 9.19 -16.82
CA LYS A 98 -10.07 9.84 -15.66
C LYS A 98 -9.28 11.04 -15.12
N GLY A 99 -8.17 11.40 -15.75
CA GLY A 99 -7.32 12.52 -15.35
C GLY A 99 -6.49 12.27 -14.10
N LYS A 100 -6.22 11.00 -13.74
CA LYS A 100 -5.41 10.69 -12.55
C LYS A 100 -3.93 10.95 -12.77
N ALA A 101 -3.26 11.45 -11.73
CA ALA A 101 -1.82 11.66 -11.76
C ALA A 101 -1.08 10.33 -11.96
N LEU A 102 -0.15 10.32 -12.90
CA LEU A 102 0.70 9.16 -13.20
C LEU A 102 1.87 9.07 -12.22
N TYR A 103 2.01 7.97 -11.49
CA TYR A 103 3.13 7.70 -10.59
C TYR A 103 4.14 6.73 -11.21
N ASP A 104 5.43 6.98 -10.94
CA ASP A 104 6.49 6.10 -11.41
C ASP A 104 6.46 4.76 -10.66
N ARG A 105 6.71 3.68 -11.39
CA ARG A 105 6.92 2.34 -10.85
C ARG A 105 8.13 2.27 -9.93
N SER A 106 9.11 3.16 -10.08
CA SER A 106 10.23 3.27 -9.12
C SER A 106 9.78 3.62 -7.70
N GLY A 107 8.63 4.28 -7.56
CA GLY A 107 8.00 4.60 -6.27
C GLY A 107 7.13 3.47 -5.71
N VAL A 108 7.10 2.31 -6.35
CA VAL A 108 6.41 1.11 -5.87
C VAL A 108 7.38 0.31 -5.00
N HIS A 109 7.14 0.28 -3.70
CA HIS A 109 8.01 -0.43 -2.76
C HIS A 109 7.34 -1.71 -2.30
N ARG A 110 8.04 -2.84 -2.49
CA ARG A 110 7.56 -4.18 -2.15
C ARG A 110 8.49 -4.86 -1.15
N LEU A 111 7.96 -5.60 -0.18
CA LEU A 111 8.80 -6.57 0.54
C LEU A 111 9.14 -7.72 -0.41
N ALA A 112 10.37 -8.22 -0.33
CA ALA A 112 10.66 -9.51 -0.92
C ALA A 112 9.73 -10.54 -0.24
N PRO A 113 9.10 -11.46 -0.99
CA PRO A 113 8.29 -12.51 -0.36
C PRO A 113 9.18 -13.23 0.66
N ALA A 114 8.69 -13.33 1.90
CA ALA A 114 9.37 -14.14 2.90
C ALA A 114 9.49 -15.55 2.33
N HIS A 115 10.73 -16.02 2.08
CA HIS A 115 10.96 -17.41 1.74
C HIS A 115 10.43 -18.26 2.89
N LEU A 116 9.28 -18.89 2.68
CA LEU A 116 8.80 -19.98 3.53
C LEU A 116 9.76 -21.15 3.27
N GLY A 117 10.87 -21.17 4.01
CA GLY A 117 11.76 -22.33 4.13
C GLY A 117 11.20 -23.36 5.08
#